data_AF-A0A4Q3ACP7-F1
#
_entry.id   AF-A0A4Q3ACP7-F1
#
_cell.length_a   1.000
_cell.length_b   1.000
_cell.length_c   1.000
_cell.angle_alpha   90.00
_cell.angle_beta   90.00
_cell.angle_gamma   90.00
#
_symmetry.space_group_name_H-M   'P 1'
#
loop_
_entity.id
_entity.type
_entity.pdbx_description
1 polymer ?
#
loop_
_entity_poly.entity_id
_entity_poly.type
_entity_poly.pdbx_seq_one_letter_code
_entity_poly.pdbx_strand_id
1 'polypeptide(L)'
;MAADPARSPNRAGFFRWNTGRVILVSAPMKTLLRSLAVLAATASFAFGSEGWMTNWEEAKAKAKAENKPILINLTGSDWCGWCIKVEKEVFSSKEFQEYAAANVILMEADFPKKKELPADLKKQNEALKKQYLAGGYPTVWLLDAEGK
;
A
#
# COMPACT_ATOMS: atom_id res chain seq x y z
N MET A 1 16.49 -78.11 -6.54
CA MET A 1 15.73 -78.50 -5.34
C MET A 1 16.08 -77.55 -4.21
N ALA A 2 15.04 -77.15 -3.48
CA ALA A 2 15.02 -76.59 -2.13
C ALA A 2 15.58 -75.17 -1.89
N ALA A 3 14.66 -74.36 -1.38
CA ALA A 3 14.80 -73.01 -0.86
C ALA A 3 15.20 -72.99 0.62
N ASP A 4 15.52 -71.76 1.07
CA ASP A 4 15.28 -71.18 2.40
C ASP A 4 16.16 -71.60 3.60
N PRO A 5 16.19 -70.86 4.74
CA PRO A 5 15.90 -69.43 4.98
C PRO A 5 16.90 -68.70 5.93
N ALA A 6 16.78 -67.37 5.98
CA ALA A 6 16.90 -66.46 7.14
C ALA A 6 17.97 -66.67 8.25
N ARG A 7 18.77 -65.62 8.52
CA ARG A 7 18.78 -64.88 9.82
C ARG A 7 19.91 -63.84 9.91
N SER A 8 19.53 -62.61 10.26
CA SER A 8 20.32 -61.64 11.04
C SER A 8 20.33 -62.12 12.52
N PRO A 9 21.40 -61.93 13.35
CA PRO A 9 21.75 -60.61 13.89
C PRO A 9 23.24 -60.31 14.19
N ASN A 10 23.57 -59.02 14.10
CA ASN A 10 24.57 -58.26 14.86
C ASN A 10 25.50 -59.02 15.83
N ARG A 11 26.82 -58.92 15.65
CA ARG A 11 27.68 -57.93 16.34
C ARG A 11 29.19 -58.14 16.05
N ALA A 12 29.89 -57.01 16.09
CA ALA A 12 31.25 -56.82 16.60
C ALA A 12 32.46 -57.01 15.67
N GLY A 13 33.11 -55.87 15.40
CA GLY A 13 34.55 -55.74 15.11
C GLY A 13 34.98 -56.22 13.73
N PHE A 14 35.98 -55.68 13.06
CA PHE A 14 37.08 -54.87 13.55
C PHE A 14 37.75 -54.24 12.31
N PHE A 15 38.05 -52.96 12.41
CA PHE A 15 39.26 -52.33 11.89
C PHE A 15 39.49 -52.30 10.36
N ARG A 16 39.44 -51.07 9.84
CA ARG A 16 40.52 -50.65 8.94
C ARG A 16 40.98 -49.19 9.19
N TRP A 17 42.21 -49.09 9.71
CA TRP A 17 43.30 -48.11 9.45
C TRP A 17 42.91 -46.62 9.40
N ASN A 18 43.21 -45.82 10.43
CA ASN A 18 44.51 -45.20 10.74
C ASN A 18 45.13 -44.42 9.57
N THR A 19 45.08 -43.09 9.66
CA THR A 19 46.27 -42.23 9.80
C THR A 19 45.80 -40.83 10.22
N GLY A 20 46.18 -40.43 11.42
CA GLY A 20 45.91 -39.09 11.93
C GLY A 20 46.76 -38.03 11.26
N ARG A 21 46.17 -36.84 11.09
CA ARG A 21 46.86 -35.58 11.35
C ARG A 21 45.92 -34.65 12.11
N VAL A 22 46.53 -34.03 13.10
CA VAL A 22 45.93 -33.28 14.21
C VAL A 22 45.12 -32.08 13.76
N ILE A 23 44.02 -31.90 14.48
CA ILE A 23 43.04 -30.82 14.46
C ILE A 23 43.67 -29.53 15.00
N LEU A 24 43.40 -28.40 14.35
CA LEU A 24 43.23 -27.12 15.04
C LEU A 24 42.06 -26.35 14.41
N VAL A 25 40.91 -26.63 15.00
CA VAL A 25 39.73 -25.81 15.26
C VAL A 25 39.74 -24.38 14.67
N SER A 26 38.76 -24.11 13.81
CA SER A 26 38.02 -22.84 13.84
C SER A 26 36.63 -23.05 13.25
N ALA A 27 35.70 -23.54 14.08
CA ALA A 27 34.27 -23.27 13.91
C ALA A 27 33.97 -21.84 14.45
N PRO A 28 32.84 -21.19 14.11
CA PRO A 28 31.71 -21.71 13.35
C PRO A 28 31.32 -20.85 12.14
N MET A 29 30.60 -21.49 11.23
CA MET A 29 29.46 -20.94 10.49
C MET A 29 28.97 -19.62 11.10
N LYS A 30 29.29 -18.48 10.50
CA LYS A 30 28.66 -17.21 10.85
C LYS A 30 27.26 -17.22 10.26
N THR A 31 26.35 -17.91 10.95
CA THR A 31 24.92 -17.64 10.88
C THR A 31 24.70 -16.23 11.43
N LEU A 32 24.91 -15.21 10.60
CA LEU A 32 24.51 -13.85 10.88
C LEU A 32 23.21 -13.58 10.13
N LEU A 33 22.12 -14.05 10.73
CA LEU A 33 20.87 -13.30 10.72
C LEU A 33 21.17 -11.86 11.11
N ARG A 34 20.72 -10.89 10.32
CA ARG A 34 20.01 -9.66 10.79
C ARG A 34 19.84 -8.68 9.62
N SER A 35 18.62 -8.69 9.10
CA SER A 35 17.84 -7.49 8.78
C SER A 35 18.46 -6.51 7.79
N LEU A 36 18.27 -6.75 6.49
CA LEU A 36 18.21 -5.63 5.55
C LEU A 36 16.89 -4.91 5.84
N ALA A 37 16.98 -3.82 6.61
CA ALA A 37 15.86 -2.94 6.88
C ALA A 37 15.33 -2.41 5.54
N VAL A 38 14.26 -3.02 5.04
CA VAL A 38 13.40 -2.40 4.04
C VAL A 38 12.84 -1.18 4.75
N LEU A 39 13.40 -0.02 4.45
CA LEU A 39 12.90 1.27 4.85
C LEU A 39 11.54 1.45 4.15
N ALA A 40 10.49 0.91 4.76
CA ALA A 40 9.13 1.24 4.39
C ALA A 40 8.97 2.72 4.72
N ALA A 41 9.09 3.57 3.69
CA ALA A 41 8.59 4.93 3.75
C ALA A 41 7.08 4.81 3.95
N THR A 42 6.65 4.79 5.21
CA THR A 42 5.25 4.98 5.57
C THR A 42 4.94 6.43 5.21
N ALA A 43 4.49 6.65 3.98
CA ALA A 43 3.80 7.88 3.63
C ALA A 43 2.67 8.04 4.65
N SER A 44 2.75 9.10 5.45
CA SER A 44 1.67 9.48 6.36
C SER A 44 0.45 9.77 5.51
N PHE A 45 -0.49 8.84 5.42
CA PHE A 45 -1.78 9.09 4.82
C PHE A 45 -2.44 10.21 5.64
N ALA A 46 -2.47 11.41 5.08
CA ALA A 46 -3.32 12.48 5.58
C ALA A 46 -4.78 12.01 5.41
N PHE A 47 -5.50 11.89 6.54
CA PHE A 47 -6.84 11.31 6.63
C PHE A 47 -7.83 11.97 5.64
N GLY A 48 -8.10 11.29 4.52
CA GLY A 48 -9.36 11.37 3.77
C GLY A 48 -10.28 10.20 4.16
N SER A 49 -11.46 10.09 3.55
CA SER A 49 -12.24 8.83 3.61
C SER A 49 -11.40 7.68 3.04
N GLU A 50 -11.72 6.44 3.40
CA GLU A 50 -10.90 5.26 3.07
C GLU A 50 -10.55 5.24 1.55
N GLY A 51 -9.25 5.30 1.24
CA GLY A 51 -8.73 5.32 -0.13
C GLY A 51 -8.53 6.71 -0.77
N TRP A 52 -9.04 7.79 -0.18
CA TRP A 52 -8.94 9.15 -0.73
C TRP A 52 -7.71 9.90 -0.21
N MET A 53 -6.93 10.46 -1.13
CA MET A 53 -5.81 11.34 -0.82
C MET A 53 -6.29 12.79 -0.67
N THR A 54 -5.61 13.56 0.18
CA THR A 54 -5.91 14.99 0.40
C THR A 54 -4.76 15.92 -0.01
N ASN A 55 -3.57 15.36 -0.27
CA ASN A 55 -2.43 16.11 -0.79
C ASN A 55 -2.37 16.04 -2.32
N TRP A 56 -2.46 17.19 -2.98
CA TRP A 56 -2.54 17.27 -4.43
C TRP A 56 -1.26 16.85 -5.14
N GLU A 57 -0.10 17.26 -4.61
CA GLU A 57 1.19 16.92 -5.23
C GLU A 57 1.49 15.44 -5.07
N GLU A 58 1.14 14.85 -3.92
CA GLU A 58 1.25 13.40 -3.72
C GLU A 58 0.30 12.61 -4.62
N ALA A 59 -0.94 13.08 -4.81
CA ALA A 59 -1.89 12.45 -5.73
C ALA A 59 -1.37 12.45 -7.18
N LYS A 60 -0.81 13.57 -7.65
CA LYS A 60 -0.15 13.64 -8.97
C LYS A 60 1.09 12.75 -9.06
N ALA A 61 1.94 12.73 -8.03
CA ALA A 61 3.11 11.87 -8.00
C ALA A 61 2.70 10.38 -8.09
N LYS A 62 1.68 9.98 -7.34
CA LYS A 62 1.12 8.62 -7.36
C LYS A 62 0.48 8.29 -8.71
N ALA A 63 -0.30 9.21 -9.28
CA ALA A 63 -0.92 9.07 -10.60
C ALA A 63 0.12 8.82 -11.69
N LYS A 64 1.23 9.56 -11.67
CA LYS A 64 2.35 9.36 -12.59
C LYS A 64 3.06 8.03 -12.36
N ALA A 65 3.30 7.66 -11.11
CA ALA A 65 3.98 6.41 -10.77
C ALA A 65 3.17 5.18 -11.16
N GLU A 66 1.84 5.23 -10.99
CA GLU A 66 0.94 4.12 -11.30
C GLU A 66 0.37 4.19 -12.74
N ASN A 67 0.67 5.25 -13.49
CA ASN A 67 0.09 5.54 -14.80
C ASN A 67 -1.46 5.48 -14.78
N LYS A 68 -2.06 6.11 -13.77
CA LYS A 68 -3.51 6.18 -13.56
C LYS A 68 -3.97 7.64 -13.58
N PRO A 69 -5.14 7.95 -14.15
CA PRO A 69 -5.75 9.27 -14.03
C PRO A 69 -6.18 9.57 -12.59
N ILE A 70 -6.43 10.84 -12.30
CA ILE A 70 -6.89 11.30 -10.98
C ILE A 70 -8.39 11.59 -11.05
N LEU A 71 -9.18 10.94 -10.20
CA LEU A 71 -10.56 11.31 -9.96
C LEU A 71 -10.59 12.26 -8.77
N ILE A 72 -10.81 13.55 -9.04
CA ILE A 72 -10.88 14.59 -8.01
C ILE A 72 -12.34 14.89 -7.65
N ASN A 73 -12.66 14.89 -6.36
CA ASN A 73 -13.95 15.27 -5.81
C ASN A 73 -13.81 16.56 -4.98
N LEU A 74 -14.48 17.63 -5.43
CA LEU A 74 -14.65 18.84 -4.65
C LEU A 74 -15.97 18.73 -3.87
N THR A 75 -15.88 18.75 -2.54
CA THR A 75 -16.99 18.36 -1.66
C THR A 75 -17.13 19.26 -0.43
N GLY A 76 -18.31 19.24 0.19
CA GLY A 76 -18.56 19.84 1.50
C GLY A 76 -19.07 18.78 2.46
N SER A 77 -18.15 18.05 3.09
CA SER A 77 -18.42 16.77 3.78
C SER A 77 -19.45 16.82 4.92
N ASP A 78 -19.70 18.00 5.51
CA ASP A 78 -20.55 18.15 6.70
C ASP A 78 -21.78 19.06 6.53
N TRP A 79 -21.97 19.67 5.34
CA TRP A 79 -23.08 20.58 5.07
C TRP A 79 -23.72 20.42 3.68
N CYS A 80 -23.06 19.77 2.72
CA CYS A 80 -23.59 19.58 1.37
C CYS A 80 -24.39 18.27 1.29
N GLY A 81 -25.72 18.35 1.26
CA GLY A 81 -26.60 17.18 1.23
C GLY A 81 -26.35 16.26 0.02
N TRP A 82 -26.15 16.82 -1.17
CA TRP A 82 -25.85 16.06 -2.38
C TRP A 82 -24.49 15.38 -2.32
N CYS A 83 -23.49 16.05 -1.76
CA CYS A 83 -22.16 15.50 -1.58
C CYS A 83 -22.18 14.28 -0.66
N ILE A 84 -22.87 14.40 0.48
CA ILE A 84 -23.06 13.30 1.44
C ILE A 84 -23.83 12.13 0.79
N LYS A 85 -24.79 12.42 -0.10
CA LYS A 85 -25.54 11.39 -0.82
C LYS A 85 -24.64 10.63 -1.80
N VAL A 86 -23.85 11.33 -2.62
CA VAL A 86 -22.89 10.71 -3.56
C VAL A 86 -21.85 9.88 -2.82
N GLU A 87 -21.32 10.39 -1.70
CA GLU A 87 -20.39 9.63 -0.87
C GLU A 87 -20.99 8.29 -0.42
N LYS A 88 -22.23 8.29 0.06
CA LYS A 88 -22.90 7.10 0.58
C LYS A 88 -23.36 6.12 -0.49
N GLU A 89 -23.92 6.63 -1.58
CA GLU A 89 -24.58 5.80 -2.60
C GLU A 89 -23.62 5.37 -3.72
N VAL A 90 -22.56 6.14 -3.96
CA VAL A 90 -21.61 5.89 -5.05
C VAL A 90 -20.24 5.56 -4.49
N PHE A 91 -19.59 6.50 -3.81
CA PHE A 91 -18.18 6.32 -3.43
C PHE A 91 -17.97 5.26 -2.35
N SER A 92 -18.94 5.03 -1.48
CA SER A 92 -18.92 3.96 -0.47
C SER A 92 -19.39 2.61 -1.02
N SER A 93 -19.88 2.54 -2.26
CA SER A 93 -20.30 1.27 -2.87
C SER A 93 -19.09 0.37 -3.13
N LYS A 94 -19.28 -0.93 -2.98
CA LYS A 94 -18.22 -1.91 -3.21
C LYS A 94 -17.75 -1.87 -4.66
N GLU A 95 -18.69 -1.73 -5.58
CA GLU A 95 -18.46 -1.66 -7.02
C GLU A 95 -17.57 -0.48 -7.39
N PHE A 96 -17.82 0.70 -6.80
CA PHE A 96 -16.96 1.86 -7.01
C PHE A 96 -15.57 1.66 -6.42
N GLN A 97 -15.46 1.13 -5.20
CA GLN A 97 -14.18 0.92 -4.54
C GLN A 97 -13.29 -0.07 -5.32
N GLU A 98 -13.88 -1.15 -5.83
CA GLU A 98 -13.19 -2.12 -6.69
C GLU A 98 -12.73 -1.48 -8.00
N TYR A 99 -13.60 -0.69 -8.65
CA TYR A 99 -13.22 0.07 -9.83
C TYR A 99 -12.10 1.07 -9.52
N ALA A 100 -12.21 1.83 -8.44
CA ALA A 100 -11.30 2.90 -8.11
C ALA A 100 -9.89 2.37 -7.84
N ALA A 101 -9.77 1.31 -7.03
CA ALA A 101 -8.49 0.68 -6.73
C ALA A 101 -7.71 0.25 -8.00
N ALA A 102 -8.43 -0.24 -9.00
CA ALA A 102 -7.84 -0.69 -10.26
C ALA A 102 -7.54 0.45 -11.24
N ASN A 103 -8.33 1.52 -11.26
CA ASN A 103 -8.37 2.42 -12.42
C ASN A 103 -7.96 3.87 -12.14
N VAL A 104 -8.12 4.39 -10.92
CA VAL A 104 -7.92 5.83 -10.64
C VAL A 104 -7.16 6.07 -9.35
N ILE A 105 -6.52 7.24 -9.26
CA ILE A 105 -6.10 7.82 -7.98
C ILE A 105 -7.22 8.72 -7.47
N LEU A 106 -7.71 8.44 -6.26
CA LEU A 106 -8.76 9.23 -5.63
C LEU A 106 -8.17 10.44 -4.90
N MET A 107 -8.67 11.63 -5.22
CA MET A 107 -8.27 12.89 -4.60
C MET A 107 -9.49 13.65 -4.08
N GLU A 108 -9.47 14.05 -2.81
CA GLU A 108 -10.53 14.83 -2.18
C GLU A 108 -10.05 16.24 -1.88
N ALA A 109 -10.82 17.24 -2.33
CA ALA A 109 -10.72 18.61 -1.89
C ALA A 109 -11.99 18.97 -1.11
N ASP A 110 -11.94 18.82 0.21
CA ASP A 110 -13.06 19.11 1.10
C ASP A 110 -13.07 20.57 1.58
N PHE A 111 -14.28 21.11 1.75
CA PHE A 111 -14.58 22.46 2.23
C PHE A 111 -15.56 22.40 3.42
N PRO A 112 -15.16 21.81 4.57
CA PRO A 112 -16.04 21.63 5.72
C PRO A 112 -16.35 22.97 6.40
N LYS A 113 -17.48 23.03 7.12
CA LYS A 113 -17.88 24.22 7.90
C LYS A 113 -17.70 24.07 9.40
N LYS A 114 -17.75 22.84 9.92
CA LYS A 114 -17.65 22.52 11.35
C LYS A 114 -16.23 22.10 11.74
N LYS A 115 -15.45 21.62 10.78
CA LYS A 115 -14.06 21.18 10.98
C LYS A 115 -13.11 22.24 10.44
N GLU A 116 -12.03 22.49 11.16
CA GLU A 116 -10.96 23.37 10.70
C GLU A 116 -9.85 22.54 10.05
N LEU A 117 -9.46 22.93 8.83
CA LEU A 117 -8.37 22.31 8.10
C LEU A 117 -7.05 23.02 8.44
N PRO A 118 -5.91 22.30 8.43
CA PRO A 118 -4.59 22.92 8.47
C PRO A 118 -4.45 24.01 7.41
N ALA A 119 -3.73 25.08 7.73
CA ALA A 119 -3.64 26.27 6.87
C ALA A 119 -3.15 25.95 5.44
N ASP A 120 -2.16 25.07 5.33
CA ASP A 120 -1.60 24.65 4.04
C ASP A 120 -2.61 23.86 3.21
N LEU A 121 -3.34 22.92 3.83
CA LEU A 121 -4.38 22.15 3.17
C LEU A 121 -5.55 23.04 2.74
N LYS A 122 -5.97 23.99 3.59
CA LYS A 122 -6.99 24.99 3.23
C LYS A 122 -6.56 25.83 2.04
N LYS A 123 -5.30 26.29 2.02
CA LYS A 123 -4.74 27.07 0.91
C LYS A 123 -4.68 26.27 -0.39
N GLN A 124 -4.28 25.00 -0.33
CA GLN A 124 -4.32 24.07 -1.47
C GLN A 124 -5.75 23.91 -1.97
N ASN A 125 -6.70 23.61 -1.10
CA ASN A 125 -8.09 23.37 -1.48
C ASN A 125 -8.72 24.62 -2.10
N GLU A 126 -8.43 25.82 -1.60
CA GLU A 126 -8.88 27.07 -2.24
C GLU A 126 -8.25 27.30 -3.63
N ALA A 127 -7.02 26.83 -3.87
CA ALA A 127 -6.42 26.87 -5.21
C ALA A 127 -7.12 25.88 -6.16
N LEU A 128 -7.35 24.64 -5.71
CA LEU A 128 -8.08 23.61 -6.46
C LEU A 128 -9.51 24.05 -6.77
N LYS A 129 -10.17 24.71 -5.83
CA LYS A 129 -11.51 25.29 -6.02
C LYS A 129 -11.54 26.30 -7.16
N LYS A 130 -10.58 27.24 -7.19
CA LYS A 130 -10.50 28.25 -8.26
C LYS A 130 -10.30 27.62 -9.63
N GLN A 131 -9.58 26.51 -9.67
CA GLN A 131 -9.25 25.82 -10.91
C GLN A 131 -10.39 24.91 -11.40
N TYR A 132 -11.02 24.15 -10.51
CA TYR A 132 -11.89 23.03 -10.89
C TYR A 132 -13.35 23.17 -10.46
N LEU A 133 -13.70 24.09 -9.55
CA LEU A 133 -15.09 24.20 -9.09
C LEU A 133 -15.99 24.75 -10.21
N ALA A 134 -16.89 23.91 -10.71
CA ALA A 134 -17.83 24.26 -11.77
C ALA A 134 -19.19 24.67 -11.18
N GLY A 135 -19.22 25.84 -10.54
CA GLY A 135 -20.44 26.44 -9.99
C GLY A 135 -20.83 25.96 -8.59
N GLY A 136 -20.77 24.67 -8.28
CA GLY A 136 -21.22 24.15 -6.99
C GLY A 136 -20.70 22.77 -6.60
N TYR A 137 -21.14 22.28 -5.45
CA TYR A 137 -20.77 20.97 -4.94
C TYR A 137 -21.92 19.95 -5.07
N PRO A 138 -21.63 18.66 -5.29
CA PRO A 138 -20.30 18.13 -5.61
C PRO A 138 -19.86 18.51 -7.03
N THR A 139 -18.55 18.70 -7.24
CA THR A 139 -17.94 18.74 -8.59
C THR A 139 -16.91 17.62 -8.67
N VAL A 140 -17.03 16.77 -9.69
CA VAL A 140 -16.13 15.62 -9.89
C VAL A 140 -15.50 15.72 -11.27
N TRP A 141 -14.19 15.56 -11.36
CA TRP A 141 -13.44 15.50 -12.61
C TRP A 141 -12.58 14.25 -12.69
N LEU A 142 -12.40 13.74 -13.90
CA LEU A 142 -11.36 12.78 -14.23
C LEU A 142 -10.26 13.53 -14.99
N LEU A 143 -9.10 13.64 -14.37
CA LEU A 143 -7.95 14.39 -14.86
C LEU A 143 -6.82 13.44 -15.25
N ASP A 144 -5.96 13.87 -16.17
CA ASP A 144 -4.70 13.17 -16.40
C ASP A 144 -3.75 13.26 -15.18
N ALA A 145 -2.60 12.59 -15.26
CA ALA A 145 -1.62 12.56 -14.16
C ALA A 145 -0.94 13.92 -13.92
N GLU A 146 -1.10 14.88 -14.83
CA GLU A 146 -0.65 16.27 -14.73
C GLU A 146 -1.72 17.18 -14.11
N GLY A 147 -2.97 16.73 -14.03
CA GLY A 147 -4.11 17.50 -13.56
C GLY A 147 -4.77 18.35 -14.65
N LYS A 148 -4.89 17.85 -15.87
CA LYS A 148 -5.61 18.51 -16.97
C LYS A 148 -6.88 17.78 -17.35
#